data_AF-A0A356HXY0-F1
#
_entry.id   AF-A0A356HXY0-F1
#
_cell.length_a   1.000
_cell.length_b   1.000
_cell.length_c   1.000
_cell.angle_alpha   90.00
_cell.angle_beta   90.00
_cell.angle_gamma   90.00
#
_symmetry.space_group_name_H-M   'P 1'
#
loop_
_entity.id
_entity.type
_entity.pdbx_description
1 polymer ?
#
loop_
_entity_poly.entity_id
_entity_poly.type
_entity_poly.pdbx_seq_one_letter_code
_entity_poly.pdbx_strand_id
1 'polypeptide(L)' 'MRDIITLACTECKNKNYTTTKNKKTVTEKLELKKFCKH' A
#
# COMPACT_ATOMS: atom_id res chain seq x y z
N MET A 1 -4.83 -8.74 -14.53
CA MET A 1 -4.79 -7.27 -14.44
C MET A 1 -4.24 -6.92 -13.06
N ARG A 2 -3.02 -6.38 -13.01
CA ARG A 2 -2.40 -5.91 -11.76
C ARG A 2 -2.51 -4.40 -11.74
N ASP A 3 -2.97 -3.85 -10.63
CA ASP A 3 -3.21 -2.43 -10.45
C ASP A 3 -2.12 -1.88 -9.52
N ILE A 4 -1.56 -0.72 -9.86
CA ILE A 4 -0.56 -0.07 -9.02
C ILE A 4 -1.31 0.67 -7.93
N ILE A 5 -1.08 0.28 -6.67
CA ILE A 5 -1.63 0.95 -5.50
C ILE A 5 -0.53 1.68 -4.74
N THR A 6 -0.86 2.87 -4.25
CA THR A 6 0.02 3.65 -3.40
C THR A 6 -0.38 3.44 -1.95
N LEU A 7 0.56 3.02 -1.13
CA LEU A 7 0.39 2.87 0.32
C LEU A 7 0.71 4.22 0.97
N ALA A 8 -0.23 4.68 1.80
CA ALA A 8 -0.04 5.85 2.65
C ALA A 8 0.29 5.37 4.06
N CYS A 9 1.30 5.97 4.69
CA CYS A 9 1.55 5.74 6.11
C CYS A 9 0.47 6.44 6.95
N THR A 10 0.01 5.79 8.02
CA THR A 10 -1.01 6.32 8.94
C THR A 10 -0.46 7.42 9.86
N GLU A 11 0.83 7.38 10.18
CA GLU A 11 1.49 8.35 11.09
C GLU A 11 1.95 9.59 10.32
N CYS A 12 2.82 9.38 9.34
CA CYS A 12 3.48 10.46 8.62
C CYS A 12 2.67 10.97 7.39
N LYS A 13 1.53 10.34 7.06
CA LYS A 13 0.66 10.60 5.87
C LYS A 13 1.38 10.61 4.52
N ASN A 14 2.65 10.22 4.51
CA ASN A 14 3.48 10.18 3.32
C ASN A 14 3.13 8.97 2.46
N LYS A 15 3.07 9.21 1.15
CA LYS A 15 2.82 8.21 0.11
C LYS A 15 4.15 7.68 -0.41
N ASN A 16 4.88 6.95 0.43
CA ASN A 16 6.27 6.55 0.15
C ASN A 16 6.42 5.19 -0.53
N TYR A 17 5.34 4.42 -0.71
CA TYR A 17 5.42 3.08 -1.28
C TYR A 17 4.36 2.87 -2.36
N THR A 18 4.80 2.44 -3.52
CA THR A 18 3.95 1.91 -4.59
C THR A 18 4.12 0.41 -4.66
N THR A 19 3.03 -0.33 -4.53
CA THR A 19 3.02 -1.79 -4.71
C THR A 19 1.97 -2.17 -5.74
N THR A 20 2.15 -3.30 -6.41
CA THR A 20 1.15 -3.82 -7.33
C THR A 20 0.20 -4.74 -6.57
N LYS A 21 -1.09 -4.45 -6.57
CA LYS A 21 -2.12 -5.33 -6.03
C LYS A 21 -2.90 -5.95 -7.18
N ASN A 22 -3.13 -7.26 -7.10
CA ASN A 22 -4.05 -7.94 -8.00
C ASN A 22 -5.47 -7.86 -7.42
N LYS A 23 -6.30 -6.96 -7.97
CA LYS A 23 -7.70 -6.74 -7.52
C LYS A 23 -8.57 -8.01 -7.64
N LYS A 24 -8.22 -8.97 -8.51
CA LYS A 24 -8.99 -10.22 -8.68
C LYS A 24 -8.75 -11.24 -7.57
N THR A 25 -7.54 -11.32 -7.04
CA THR A 25 -7.18 -12.33 -6.03
C THR A 25 -7.17 -11.76 -4.61
N VAL A 26 -6.93 -10.46 -4.48
CA VAL A 26 -6.90 -9.78 -3.18
C VAL A 26 -7.98 -8.71 -3.21
N THR A 27 -9.15 -9.01 -2.65
CA THR A 27 -10.25 -8.06 -2.48
C THR A 27 -10.09 -7.22 -1.21
N GLU A 28 -9.44 -7.76 -0.18
CA GLU A 28 -9.28 -7.13 1.12
C GLU A 28 -8.30 -5.95 1.12
N LYS A 29 -8.44 -5.03 2.09
CA LYS A 29 -7.50 -3.90 2.26
C LYS A 29 -6.11 -4.46 2.58
N LEU A 30 -5.11 -4.01 1.82
CA LEU A 30 -3.73 -4.45 1.99
C LEU A 30 -3.07 -3.61 3.09
N GLU A 31 -3.01 -4.14 4.30
CA GLU A 31 -2.36 -3.48 5.44
C GLU A 31 -0.95 -4.05 5.63
N LEU A 32 0.06 -3.25 5.28
CA LEU A 32 1.46 -3.64 5.37
C LEU A 32 2.17 -2.77 6.40
N LYS A 33 2.78 -3.41 7.41
CA LYS A 33 3.67 -2.74 8.37
C LYS A 33 5.01 -2.46 7.70
N LYS A 34 5.09 -1.33 7.01
CA LYS A 34 6.34 -0.80 6.43
C LYS A 34 6.97 0.20 7.40
N PHE A 35 8.30 0.26 7.38
CA PHE A 35 9.05 1.22 8.16
C PHE A 35 8.78 2.66 7.66
N CYS A 36 8.21 3.54 8.48
CA CYS A 36 8.31 5.01 8.29
C CYS A 36 9.49 5.50 9.16
N LYS A 37 10.36 6.34 8.59
CA LYS A 37 11.55 6.90 9.26
C LYS A 37 11.23 8.16 10.09
N HIS A 38 10.04 8.74 9.90
CA HIS A 38 9.63 9.99 10.54
C HIS A 38 9.04 9.73 11.91
#